data_AF-A0A9P2XF54-F1
#
_entry.id   AF-A0A9P2XF54-F1
#
_cell.length_a   1.000
_cell.length_b   1.000
_cell.length_c   1.000
_cell.angle_alpha   90.00
_cell.angle_beta   90.00
_cell.angle_gamma   90.00
#
_symmetry.space_group_name_H-M   'P 1'
#
loop_
_entity.id
_entity.type
_entity.pdbx_description
1 polymer ?
#
loop_
_entity_poly.entity_id
_entity_poly.type
_entity_poly.pdbx_seq_one_letter_code
_entity_poly.pdbx_strand_id
1 'polypeptide(L)'
;VDEWGRIKVRFLFTRSDDHSHDGGAGTNNNDTDSAWIDVLTPWAGEGYGARFLPRIGEIVVIDFFNGDIDRPFVMGRIHEAQRQPTKFDNKGKLPDTKKLSGIRSKEVSGGGFGQLRFDDTPGQISTQLQSSHGASQLNLGKLSHPKDKAESEDRGEGFELRTDQWGALRAGQGLLVSTHKQDNAKGDHLDAEVAKKQLEGSQTNSKA
;
A
#
# COMPACT_ATOMS: atom_id res chain seq x y z
N VAL A 1 -19.39 5.37 -6.70
CA VAL A 1 -18.46 6.52 -6.73
C VAL A 1 -18.76 7.28 -8.00
N ASP A 2 -18.81 8.60 -7.95
CA ASP A 2 -18.96 9.44 -9.14
C ASP A 2 -17.61 10.05 -9.60
N GLU A 3 -17.66 10.90 -10.62
CA GLU A 3 -16.47 11.55 -11.20
C GLU A 3 -15.66 12.38 -10.19
N TRP A 4 -16.31 12.92 -9.17
CA TRP A 4 -15.70 13.76 -8.13
C TRP A 4 -15.15 12.95 -6.95
N GLY A 5 -15.25 11.62 -6.98
CA GLY A 5 -14.80 10.77 -5.88
C GLY A 5 -15.78 10.71 -4.71
N ARG A 6 -17.03 11.18 -4.89
CA ARG A 6 -18.07 11.13 -3.87
C ARG A 6 -18.64 9.73 -3.74
N ILE A 7 -19.22 9.43 -2.59
CA ILE A 7 -19.91 8.15 -2.34
C ILE A 7 -21.36 8.37 -1.89
N LYS A 8 -22.17 7.32 -2.01
CA LYS A 8 -23.47 7.23 -1.33
C LYS A 8 -23.32 6.36 -0.09
N VAL A 9 -24.07 6.66 0.96
CA VAL A 9 -24.01 6.00 2.26
C VAL A 9 -25.42 5.67 2.72
N ARG A 10 -25.50 4.81 3.73
CA ARG A 10 -26.71 4.63 4.54
C ARG A 10 -26.37 5.07 5.96
N PHE A 11 -27.11 6.05 6.48
CA PHE A 11 -26.95 6.47 7.86
C PHE A 11 -27.47 5.37 8.81
N LEU A 12 -26.76 5.11 9.91
CA LEU A 12 -27.10 4.01 10.81
C LEU A 12 -28.24 4.35 11.78
N PHE A 13 -28.59 5.63 11.92
CA PHE A 13 -29.65 6.11 12.80
C PHE A 13 -31.01 6.21 12.12
N THR A 14 -31.09 6.08 10.79
CA THR A 14 -32.36 6.17 10.06
C THR A 14 -33.21 4.93 10.34
N ARG A 15 -34.52 5.13 10.54
CA ARG A 15 -35.47 4.07 10.90
C ARG A 15 -36.49 3.87 9.79
N SER A 16 -36.74 2.64 9.41
CA SER A 16 -37.64 2.35 8.28
C SER A 16 -39.04 2.93 8.48
N ASP A 17 -39.53 3.01 9.72
CA ASP A 17 -40.85 3.56 10.05
C ASP A 17 -40.97 5.05 9.67
N ASP A 18 -39.92 5.83 9.94
CA ASP A 18 -39.84 7.27 9.65
C ASP A 18 -39.70 7.54 8.12
N HIS A 19 -39.23 6.54 7.39
CA HIS A 19 -38.96 6.59 5.94
C HIS A 19 -39.94 5.76 5.13
N SER A 20 -41.12 5.43 5.68
CA SER A 20 -42.17 4.70 4.95
C SER A 20 -42.76 5.47 3.76
N HIS A 21 -42.56 6.80 3.73
CA HIS A 21 -42.87 7.65 2.60
C HIS A 21 -41.78 7.55 1.51
N ASP A 22 -42.13 7.88 0.27
CA ASP A 22 -41.17 7.91 -0.86
C ASP A 22 -40.37 6.60 -1.07
N GLY A 23 -41.06 5.46 -0.96
CA GLY A 23 -40.47 4.16 -1.28
C GLY A 23 -39.31 3.72 -0.38
N GLY A 24 -39.20 4.25 0.85
CA GLY A 24 -38.15 3.82 1.78
C GLY A 24 -36.85 4.62 1.69
N ALA A 25 -36.80 5.71 0.92
CA ALA A 25 -35.58 6.49 0.72
C ALA A 25 -34.93 6.88 2.06
N GLY A 26 -33.67 6.51 2.25
CA GLY A 26 -32.92 6.68 3.52
C GLY A 26 -32.77 5.39 4.34
N THR A 27 -33.53 4.34 4.02
CA THR A 27 -33.53 3.04 4.74
C THR A 27 -33.70 1.81 3.84
N ASN A 28 -33.71 1.96 2.51
CA ASN A 28 -34.06 0.89 1.58
C ASN A 28 -32.85 0.10 1.04
N ASN A 29 -31.64 0.38 1.57
CA ASN A 29 -30.39 -0.31 1.25
C ASN A 29 -30.00 -0.23 -0.23
N ASN A 30 -30.39 0.84 -0.91
CA ASN A 30 -29.99 1.12 -2.28
C ASN A 30 -29.40 2.52 -2.40
N ASP A 31 -29.19 2.97 -3.63
CA ASP A 31 -28.53 4.24 -3.90
C ASP A 31 -29.43 5.47 -3.67
N THR A 32 -30.65 5.30 -3.19
CA THR A 32 -31.52 6.40 -2.75
C THR A 32 -31.39 6.71 -1.25
N ASP A 33 -30.53 5.98 -0.52
CA ASP A 33 -30.30 6.20 0.91
C ASP A 33 -29.56 7.50 1.25
N SER A 34 -28.87 8.11 0.28
CA SER A 34 -28.26 9.42 0.44
C SER A 34 -28.02 10.13 -0.90
N ALA A 35 -27.80 11.45 -0.81
CA ALA A 35 -27.12 12.20 -1.86
C ALA A 35 -25.65 11.72 -2.00
N TRP A 36 -24.94 12.25 -3.01
CA TRP A 36 -23.49 12.06 -3.12
C TRP A 36 -22.77 12.90 -2.05
N ILE A 37 -21.89 12.25 -1.29
CA ILE A 37 -21.16 12.83 -0.16
C ILE A 37 -19.66 12.86 -0.47
N ASP A 38 -19.03 14.01 -0.24
CA ASP A 38 -17.59 14.21 -0.40
C ASP A 38 -16.78 13.33 0.54
N VAL A 39 -15.60 12.90 0.09
CA VAL A 39 -14.68 12.06 0.87
C VAL A 39 -13.40 12.82 1.15
N LEU A 40 -13.10 13.03 2.44
CA LEU A 40 -11.82 13.56 2.87
C LEU A 40 -10.70 12.61 2.47
N THR A 41 -9.74 13.13 1.71
CA THR A 41 -8.52 12.41 1.34
C THR A 41 -7.32 12.96 2.11
N PRO A 42 -6.31 12.12 2.45
CA PRO A 42 -5.12 12.57 3.18
C PRO A 42 -4.31 13.67 2.46
N TRP A 43 -4.44 13.77 1.14
CA TRP A 43 -3.78 14.78 0.33
C TRP A 43 -4.58 15.01 -0.95
N ALA A 44 -5.07 16.23 -1.16
CA ALA A 44 -5.82 16.62 -2.35
C ALA A 44 -5.20 17.87 -3.00
N GLY A 45 -5.02 17.83 -4.31
CA GLY A 45 -4.68 18.97 -5.15
C GLY A 45 -5.26 18.80 -6.56
N GLU A 46 -5.14 19.81 -7.40
CA GLU A 46 -5.65 19.77 -8.77
C GLU A 46 -4.81 18.81 -9.63
N GLY A 47 -5.31 17.59 -9.83
CA GLY A 47 -4.64 16.54 -10.61
C GLY A 47 -3.57 15.74 -9.86
N TYR A 48 -3.38 15.94 -8.56
CA TYR A 48 -2.41 15.18 -7.74
C TYR A 48 -2.93 14.92 -6.32
N GLY A 49 -2.35 13.93 -5.64
CA GLY A 49 -2.69 13.59 -4.24
C GLY A 49 -2.85 12.10 -3.99
N ALA A 50 -3.57 11.74 -2.92
CA ALA A 50 -3.84 10.38 -2.50
C ALA A 50 -5.34 10.05 -2.61
N ARG A 51 -5.69 8.92 -3.23
CA ARG A 51 -7.09 8.52 -3.45
C ARG A 51 -7.33 7.09 -2.99
N PHE A 52 -8.05 6.95 -1.88
CA PHE A 52 -8.44 5.67 -1.30
C PHE A 52 -9.94 5.62 -1.03
N LEU A 53 -10.72 5.41 -2.09
CA LEU A 53 -12.19 5.45 -2.02
C LEU A 53 -12.75 4.33 -1.12
N PRO A 54 -13.74 4.62 -0.26
CA PRO A 54 -14.48 3.60 0.45
C PRO A 54 -15.20 2.64 -0.50
N ARG A 55 -15.29 1.36 -0.10
CA ARG A 55 -16.02 0.32 -0.85
C ARG A 55 -17.37 0.03 -0.22
N ILE A 56 -18.30 -0.52 -1.01
CA ILE A 56 -19.60 -0.98 -0.51
C ILE A 56 -19.38 -1.93 0.68
N GLY A 57 -20.09 -1.67 1.78
CA GLY A 57 -20.01 -2.45 3.01
C GLY A 57 -18.92 -2.01 4.00
N GLU A 58 -18.09 -1.00 3.69
CA GLU A 58 -17.21 -0.35 4.66
C GLU A 58 -17.98 0.64 5.55
N ILE A 59 -17.61 0.77 6.83
CA ILE A 59 -18.14 1.82 7.72
C ILE A 59 -17.27 3.05 7.57
N VAL A 60 -17.94 4.16 7.31
CA VAL A 60 -17.35 5.49 7.24
C VAL A 60 -17.78 6.31 8.44
N VAL A 61 -16.92 7.26 8.84
CA VAL A 61 -17.25 8.30 9.81
C VAL A 61 -17.67 9.53 9.02
N ILE A 62 -18.85 10.06 9.34
CA ILE A 62 -19.40 11.27 8.71
C ILE A 62 -19.33 12.39 9.72
N ASP A 63 -18.84 13.54 9.27
CA ASP A 63 -18.93 14.81 9.97
C ASP A 63 -19.71 15.79 9.08
N PHE A 64 -20.10 16.93 9.64
CA PHE A 64 -21.01 17.88 9.04
C PHE A 64 -20.41 19.28 9.09
N PHE A 65 -20.29 19.95 7.93
CA PHE A 65 -19.71 21.29 7.90
C PHE A 65 -20.51 22.25 8.78
N ASN A 66 -19.87 22.84 9.79
CA ASN A 66 -20.51 23.71 10.80
C ASN A 66 -21.70 23.06 11.54
N GLY A 67 -21.75 21.73 11.63
CA GLY A 67 -22.87 21.00 12.23
C GLY A 67 -24.15 20.99 11.38
N ASP A 68 -24.08 21.43 10.13
CA ASP A 68 -25.19 21.42 9.19
C ASP A 68 -25.41 20.00 8.64
N ILE A 69 -26.52 19.36 9.07
CA ILE A 69 -26.86 17.98 8.70
C ILE A 69 -27.05 17.79 7.19
N ASP A 70 -27.33 18.87 6.45
CA ASP A 70 -27.50 18.87 5.00
C ASP A 70 -26.16 18.95 4.25
N ARG A 71 -25.05 19.12 4.97
CA ARG A 71 -23.68 19.20 4.42
C ARG A 71 -22.73 18.14 5.01
N PRO A 72 -23.05 16.85 4.85
CA PRO A 72 -22.18 15.78 5.31
C PRO A 72 -20.91 15.69 4.48
N PHE A 73 -19.84 15.21 5.08
CA PHE A 73 -18.65 14.74 4.40
C PHE A 73 -18.03 13.55 5.17
N VAL A 74 -17.39 12.64 4.44
CA VAL A 74 -16.73 11.47 5.02
C VAL A 74 -15.36 11.87 5.55
N MET A 75 -15.14 11.72 6.84
CA MET A 75 -13.85 11.99 7.52
C MET A 75 -12.85 10.83 7.38
N GLY A 76 -13.35 9.60 7.28
CA GLY A 76 -12.50 8.41 7.28
C GLY A 76 -13.30 7.12 7.40
N ARG A 77 -12.60 6.03 7.75
CA ARG A 77 -13.16 4.68 7.89
C ARG A 77 -12.78 4.09 9.23
N ILE A 78 -13.68 3.25 9.75
CA ILE A 78 -13.43 2.49 10.98
C ILE A 78 -13.80 1.01 10.79
N HIS A 79 -13.18 0.16 11.60
CA HIS A 79 -13.42 -1.28 11.59
C HIS A 79 -14.52 -1.72 12.59
N GLU A 80 -14.80 -0.92 13.61
CA GLU A 80 -15.88 -1.10 14.61
C GLU A 80 -15.99 -2.52 15.19
N ALA A 81 -14.86 -3.23 15.39
CA ALA A 81 -14.79 -4.63 15.84
C ALA A 81 -15.57 -5.67 14.98
N GLN A 82 -16.30 -5.24 13.95
CA GLN A 82 -16.98 -6.09 12.96
C GLN A 82 -16.06 -6.47 11.81
N ARG A 83 -15.02 -5.65 11.57
CA ARG A 83 -13.98 -5.90 10.56
C ARG A 83 -12.63 -6.03 11.24
N GLN A 84 -11.75 -6.79 10.60
CA GLN A 84 -10.36 -6.90 11.04
C GLN A 84 -9.58 -5.66 10.57
N PRO A 85 -8.71 -5.09 11.42
CA PRO A 85 -7.70 -4.13 10.99
C PRO A 85 -6.81 -4.72 9.89
N THR A 86 -6.02 -3.85 9.25
CA THR A 86 -5.06 -4.25 8.22
C THR A 86 -4.22 -5.45 8.65
N LYS A 87 -4.26 -6.52 7.86
CA LYS A 87 -3.47 -7.74 8.05
C LYS A 87 -2.36 -7.83 7.03
N PHE A 88 -1.16 -7.40 7.42
CA PHE A 88 0.01 -7.57 6.57
C PHE A 88 0.34 -9.06 6.38
N ASP A 89 0.74 -9.43 5.17
CA ASP A 89 1.14 -10.80 4.78
C ASP A 89 0.06 -11.88 4.93
N ASN A 90 -1.22 -11.49 5.06
CA ASN A 90 -2.39 -12.35 5.35
C ASN A 90 -2.33 -13.15 6.68
N LYS A 91 -1.14 -13.28 7.28
CA LYS A 91 -0.91 -13.97 8.56
C LYS A 91 -0.92 -13.02 9.74
N GLY A 92 -0.52 -11.77 9.55
CA GLY A 92 -0.39 -10.79 10.61
C GLY A 92 -1.71 -10.56 11.34
N LYS A 93 -1.64 -10.56 12.67
CA LYS A 93 -2.78 -10.33 13.55
C LYS A 93 -2.34 -9.42 14.70
N LEU A 94 -3.19 -8.48 15.07
CA LEU A 94 -3.01 -7.67 16.27
C LEU A 94 -3.44 -8.47 17.52
N PRO A 95 -2.73 -8.34 18.66
CA PRO A 95 -1.65 -7.38 18.92
C PRO A 95 -0.23 -7.86 18.51
N ASP A 96 -0.08 -9.08 18.02
CA ASP A 96 1.24 -9.70 17.79
C ASP A 96 2.09 -8.91 16.78
N THR A 97 1.48 -8.43 15.71
CA THR A 97 2.16 -7.66 14.66
C THR A 97 2.02 -6.15 14.80
N LYS A 98 1.86 -5.63 16.03
CA LYS A 98 1.65 -4.18 16.29
C LYS A 98 2.80 -3.26 15.86
N LYS A 99 3.98 -3.83 15.57
CA LYS A 99 5.16 -3.11 15.05
C LYS A 99 5.20 -3.06 13.52
N LEU A 100 4.20 -3.65 12.85
CA LEU A 100 4.03 -3.53 11.41
C LEU A 100 3.12 -2.33 11.09
N SER A 101 3.50 -1.56 10.08
CA SER A 101 2.74 -0.41 9.59
C SER A 101 2.78 -0.34 8.05
N GLY A 102 1.91 0.47 7.44
CA GLY A 102 1.90 0.68 6.00
C GLY A 102 0.51 0.63 5.35
N ILE A 103 0.49 0.38 4.04
CA ILE A 103 -0.71 0.40 3.19
C ILE A 103 -0.90 -0.98 2.57
N ARG A 104 -2.12 -1.51 2.65
CA ARG A 104 -2.51 -2.77 2.02
C ARG A 104 -3.80 -2.57 1.24
N SER A 105 -3.78 -2.92 -0.04
CA SER A 105 -4.98 -2.94 -0.87
C SER A 105 -5.63 -4.33 -0.88
N LYS A 106 -6.79 -4.43 -1.52
CA LYS A 106 -7.47 -5.70 -1.80
C LYS A 106 -7.96 -5.65 -3.25
N GLU A 107 -7.78 -6.73 -3.98
CA GLU A 107 -8.36 -6.91 -5.31
C GLU A 107 -9.89 -6.74 -5.26
N VAL A 108 -10.46 -6.13 -6.29
CA VAL A 108 -11.91 -6.00 -6.40
C VAL A 108 -12.47 -7.32 -6.90
N SER A 109 -13.42 -7.89 -6.17
CA SER A 109 -14.03 -9.19 -6.50
C SER A 109 -13.05 -10.38 -6.56
N GLY A 110 -11.87 -10.23 -5.95
CA GLY A 110 -10.83 -11.26 -5.93
C GLY A 110 -10.11 -11.36 -4.59
N GLY A 111 -9.09 -12.23 -4.55
CA GLY A 111 -8.30 -12.54 -3.35
C GLY A 111 -6.93 -11.86 -3.29
N GLY A 112 -6.51 -11.22 -4.38
CA GLY A 112 -5.24 -10.54 -4.49
C GLY A 112 -5.16 -9.25 -3.66
N PHE A 113 -3.97 -8.70 -3.61
CA PHE A 113 -3.60 -7.48 -2.90
C PHE A 113 -2.28 -6.90 -3.42
N GLY A 114 -2.09 -5.61 -3.18
CA GLY A 114 -0.79 -4.94 -3.13
C GLY A 114 -0.49 -4.47 -1.71
N GLN A 115 0.78 -4.32 -1.36
CA GLN A 115 1.21 -3.98 -0.01
C GLN A 115 2.50 -3.14 -0.03
N LEU A 116 2.50 -2.05 0.72
CA LEU A 116 3.69 -1.37 1.23
C LEU A 116 3.71 -1.59 2.75
N ARG A 117 4.73 -2.26 3.26
CA ARG A 117 4.84 -2.63 4.67
C ARG A 117 6.17 -2.18 5.24
N PHE A 118 6.13 -1.59 6.43
CA PHE A 118 7.28 -1.29 7.28
C PHE A 118 7.21 -2.19 8.52
N ASP A 119 8.37 -2.68 8.94
CA ASP A 119 8.51 -3.54 10.11
C ASP A 119 9.47 -2.87 11.09
N ASP A 120 8.95 -2.33 12.19
CA ASP A 120 9.74 -1.63 13.21
C ASP A 120 10.15 -2.56 14.37
N THR A 121 10.11 -3.89 14.18
CA THR A 121 10.61 -4.82 15.19
C THR A 121 12.13 -4.66 15.36
N PRO A 122 12.63 -4.45 16.60
CA PRO A 122 14.07 -4.38 16.86
C PRO A 122 14.81 -5.59 16.30
N GLY A 123 15.93 -5.35 15.60
CA GLY A 123 16.69 -6.41 14.91
C GLY A 123 16.06 -6.92 13.61
N GLN A 124 14.85 -6.48 13.27
CA GLN A 124 14.10 -6.90 12.07
C GLN A 124 13.56 -5.73 11.23
N ILE A 125 14.22 -4.57 11.32
CA ILE A 125 13.87 -3.39 10.53
C ILE A 125 13.84 -3.72 9.04
N SER A 126 12.68 -3.56 8.41
CA SER A 126 12.53 -3.87 6.98
C SER A 126 11.44 -3.07 6.31
N THR A 127 11.53 -2.97 4.99
CA THR A 127 10.49 -2.39 4.13
C THR A 127 10.21 -3.33 2.97
N GLN A 128 8.93 -3.50 2.64
CA GLN A 128 8.49 -4.34 1.53
C GLN A 128 7.49 -3.60 0.65
N LEU A 129 7.70 -3.67 -0.66
CA LEU A 129 6.69 -3.40 -1.68
C LEU A 129 6.34 -4.71 -2.39
N GLN A 130 5.07 -5.12 -2.35
CA GLN A 130 4.62 -6.42 -2.85
C GLN A 130 3.35 -6.28 -3.69
N SER A 131 3.30 -7.07 -4.76
CA SER A 131 2.06 -7.51 -5.40
C SER A 131 1.88 -9.00 -5.16
N SER A 132 0.70 -9.41 -4.71
CA SER A 132 0.35 -10.85 -4.65
C SER A 132 0.29 -11.50 -6.04
N HIS A 133 0.05 -10.71 -7.09
CA HIS A 133 0.03 -11.22 -8.46
C HIS A 133 1.47 -11.55 -8.89
N GLY A 134 1.71 -12.83 -9.20
CA GLY A 134 3.06 -13.34 -9.45
C GLY A 134 4.00 -13.22 -8.24
N ALA A 135 3.45 -12.94 -7.05
CA ALA A 135 4.13 -12.65 -5.78
C ALA A 135 5.34 -11.72 -5.89
N SER A 136 5.31 -10.82 -6.88
CA SER A 136 6.43 -9.94 -7.20
C SER A 136 6.66 -8.95 -6.06
N GLN A 137 7.90 -8.86 -5.59
CA GLN A 137 8.24 -8.07 -4.41
C GLN A 137 9.65 -7.47 -4.46
N LEU A 138 9.77 -6.27 -3.89
CA LEU A 138 11.02 -5.65 -3.48
C LEU A 138 11.06 -5.65 -1.95
N ASN A 139 12.07 -6.29 -1.38
CA ASN A 139 12.33 -6.33 0.05
C ASN A 139 13.64 -5.61 0.37
N LEU A 140 13.65 -4.80 1.42
CA LEU A 140 14.80 -4.01 1.87
C LEU A 140 15.02 -4.20 3.38
N GLY A 141 16.27 -4.24 3.82
CA GLY A 141 16.65 -4.35 5.23
C GLY A 141 16.81 -5.81 5.70
N LYS A 142 16.23 -6.14 6.86
CA LYS A 142 16.24 -7.50 7.39
C LYS A 142 15.21 -8.36 6.65
N LEU A 143 15.69 -9.33 5.87
CA LEU A 143 14.81 -10.25 5.15
C LEU A 143 14.35 -11.32 6.13
N SER A 144 13.05 -11.43 6.33
CA SER A 144 12.45 -12.40 7.25
C SER A 144 11.23 -13.08 6.63
N HIS A 145 10.82 -14.21 7.21
CA HIS A 145 9.60 -14.90 6.79
C HIS A 145 8.32 -14.15 7.23
N PRO A 146 7.18 -14.44 6.57
CA PRO A 146 5.83 -14.29 7.07
C PRO A 146 5.62 -14.02 8.56
N LYS A 147 5.33 -12.81 9.04
CA LYS A 147 5.06 -12.63 10.49
C LYS A 147 3.62 -13.00 10.85
N ASP A 148 3.46 -14.07 11.63
CA ASP A 148 2.23 -14.41 12.36
C ASP A 148 2.34 -14.15 13.88
N LYS A 149 3.55 -13.82 14.36
CA LYS A 149 3.91 -13.48 15.74
C LYS A 149 4.75 -12.19 15.76
N ALA A 150 5.24 -11.78 16.93
CA ALA A 150 6.05 -10.57 17.11
C ALA A 150 7.35 -10.56 16.29
N GLU A 151 7.94 -11.74 16.09
CA GLU A 151 9.17 -11.99 15.35
C GLU A 151 8.97 -13.19 14.41
N SER A 152 9.83 -13.29 13.40
CA SER A 152 9.86 -14.37 12.42
C SER A 152 11.29 -14.83 12.18
N GLU A 153 11.47 -16.00 11.59
CA GLU A 153 12.80 -16.49 11.23
C GLU A 153 13.50 -15.58 10.22
N ASP A 154 14.79 -15.39 10.42
CA ASP A 154 15.68 -14.61 9.56
C ASP A 154 15.99 -15.39 8.27
N ARG A 155 16.01 -14.68 7.15
CA ARG A 155 16.32 -15.21 5.82
C ARG A 155 17.55 -14.57 5.18
N GLY A 156 17.94 -13.37 5.62
CA GLY A 156 19.11 -12.65 5.12
C GLY A 156 19.06 -11.15 5.40
N GLU A 157 20.00 -10.41 4.84
CA GLU A 157 20.15 -8.95 5.01
C GLU A 157 20.46 -8.29 3.66
N GLY A 158 20.00 -7.05 3.48
CA GLY A 158 20.27 -6.25 2.29
C GLY A 158 19.00 -5.96 1.50
N PHE A 159 18.98 -6.35 0.22
CA PHE A 159 17.80 -6.20 -0.64
C PHE A 159 17.51 -7.47 -1.42
N GLU A 160 16.25 -7.67 -1.80
CA GLU A 160 15.82 -8.74 -2.69
C GLU A 160 14.75 -8.20 -3.66
N LEU A 161 14.96 -8.45 -4.96
CA LEU A 161 13.90 -8.38 -5.96
C LEU A 161 13.52 -9.81 -6.34
N ARG A 162 12.27 -10.20 -6.11
CA ARG A 162 11.75 -11.54 -6.36
C ARG A 162 10.48 -11.49 -7.21
N THR A 163 10.32 -12.46 -8.10
CA THR A 163 9.04 -12.81 -8.71
C THR A 163 8.98 -14.32 -8.93
N ASP A 164 7.79 -14.90 -8.84
CA ASP A 164 7.55 -16.31 -9.21
C ASP A 164 7.18 -16.44 -10.71
N GLN A 165 7.16 -15.32 -11.44
CA GLN A 165 6.90 -15.23 -12.87
C GLN A 165 8.16 -14.75 -13.62
N TRP A 166 8.01 -14.26 -14.85
CA TRP A 166 9.12 -13.74 -15.64
C TRP A 166 9.64 -12.41 -15.11
N GLY A 167 10.97 -12.21 -15.13
CA GLY A 167 11.63 -10.95 -14.78
C GLY A 167 12.43 -10.39 -15.95
N ALA A 168 12.50 -9.05 -16.05
CA ALA A 168 13.36 -8.35 -16.99
C ALA A 168 13.90 -7.06 -16.36
N LEU A 169 15.21 -6.83 -16.47
CA LEU A 169 15.86 -5.55 -16.14
C LEU A 169 16.24 -4.85 -17.45
N ARG A 170 15.85 -3.59 -17.62
CA ARG A 170 16.11 -2.81 -18.84
C ARG A 170 16.53 -1.40 -18.48
N ALA A 171 17.67 -0.97 -19.02
CA ALA A 171 18.17 0.40 -18.91
C ALA A 171 18.73 0.85 -20.26
N GLY A 172 17.99 1.71 -20.97
CA GLY A 172 18.32 2.12 -22.34
C GLY A 172 19.61 2.92 -22.47
N GLN A 173 20.11 3.49 -21.36
CA GLN A 173 21.39 4.21 -21.30
C GLN A 173 22.52 3.40 -20.63
N GLY A 174 22.26 2.13 -20.27
CA GLY A 174 23.22 1.23 -19.62
C GLY A 174 22.80 0.78 -18.23
N LEU A 175 23.29 -0.39 -17.81
CA LEU A 175 23.05 -0.99 -16.49
C LEU A 175 24.40 -1.29 -15.83
N LEU A 176 24.65 -0.73 -14.65
CA LEU A 176 25.80 -1.06 -13.82
C LEU A 176 25.41 -2.12 -12.79
N VAL A 177 26.05 -3.29 -12.86
CA VAL A 177 25.98 -4.32 -11.82
C VAL A 177 27.40 -4.53 -11.32
N SER A 178 27.64 -4.19 -10.06
CA SER A 178 28.99 -4.14 -9.50
C SER A 178 29.00 -4.65 -8.07
N THR A 179 30.09 -5.30 -7.70
CA THR A 179 30.41 -5.66 -6.31
C THR A 179 31.48 -4.73 -5.72
N HIS A 180 31.92 -3.72 -6.47
CA HIS A 180 32.86 -2.73 -5.98
C HIS A 180 32.22 -1.87 -4.89
N LYS A 181 32.86 -1.84 -3.72
CA LYS A 181 32.38 -1.08 -2.58
C LYS A 181 32.48 0.43 -2.86
N GLN A 182 31.38 1.15 -2.63
CA GLN A 182 31.36 2.62 -2.62
C GLN A 182 30.98 3.11 -1.22
N ASP A 183 31.98 3.55 -0.45
CA ASP A 183 31.75 4.07 0.89
C ASP A 183 31.07 5.45 0.85
N ASN A 184 29.98 5.60 1.61
CA ASN A 184 29.24 6.85 1.83
C ASN A 184 28.80 7.55 0.53
N ALA A 185 28.48 6.80 -0.53
CA ALA A 185 28.05 7.34 -1.82
C ALA A 185 28.99 8.45 -2.37
N LYS A 186 30.31 8.33 -2.14
CA LYS A 186 31.30 9.33 -2.58
C LYS A 186 31.50 9.38 -4.11
N GLY A 187 31.19 8.29 -4.82
CA GLY A 187 31.26 8.23 -6.27
C GLY A 187 29.91 8.58 -6.93
N ASP A 188 29.92 8.79 -8.24
CA ASP A 188 28.70 8.99 -9.01
C ASP A 188 27.88 7.69 -9.10
N HIS A 189 26.57 7.83 -9.31
CA HIS A 189 25.62 6.70 -9.38
C HIS A 189 26.03 5.58 -10.36
N LEU A 190 26.70 5.91 -11.47
CA LEU A 190 27.18 4.97 -12.49
C LEU A 190 28.71 4.97 -12.63
N ASP A 191 29.45 5.30 -11.57
CA ASP A 191 30.92 5.23 -11.59
C ASP A 191 31.38 3.80 -11.88
N ALA A 192 32.02 3.65 -13.04
CA ALA A 192 32.56 2.40 -13.55
C ALA A 192 34.07 2.49 -13.83
N GLU A 193 34.78 3.50 -13.29
CA GLU A 193 36.22 3.70 -13.55
C GLU A 193 37.06 2.49 -13.12
N VAL A 194 36.69 1.82 -12.03
CA VAL A 194 37.36 0.58 -11.59
C VAL A 194 37.19 -0.54 -12.63
N ALA A 195 35.96 -0.75 -13.11
CA ALA A 195 35.66 -1.78 -14.11
C ALA A 195 36.36 -1.47 -15.44
N LYS A 196 36.36 -0.21 -15.86
CA LYS A 196 37.06 0.27 -17.06
C LYS A 196 38.56 -0.02 -17.01
N LYS A 197 39.23 0.33 -15.91
CA LYS A 197 40.68 0.06 -15.74
C LYS A 197 41.00 -1.44 -15.75
N GLN A 198 40.14 -2.27 -15.18
CA GLN A 198 40.32 -3.73 -15.23
C GLN A 198 40.20 -4.28 -16.66
N LEU A 199 39.26 -3.76 -17.45
CA LEU A 199 39.11 -4.12 -18.86
C LEU A 199 40.31 -3.67 -19.70
N GLU A 200 40.77 -2.43 -19.53
CA GLU A 200 41.96 -1.88 -20.22
C GLU A 200 43.24 -2.69 -19.88
N GLY A 201 43.43 -3.02 -18.60
CA GLY A 201 44.54 -3.86 -18.15
C GLY A 201 44.49 -5.28 -18.74
N SER A 202 43.32 -5.91 -18.72
CA SER A 202 43.14 -7.26 -19.29
C SER A 202 43.40 -7.27 -20.80
N GLN A 203 42.94 -6.25 -21.52
CA GLN A 203 43.22 -6.11 -22.96
C GLN A 203 44.72 -5.96 -23.23
N THR A 204 45.42 -5.16 -22.42
CA THR A 204 46.87 -4.95 -22.56
C THR A 204 47.62 -6.27 -22.35
N ASN A 205 47.27 -7.03 -21.31
CA ASN A 205 47.90 -8.32 -21.01
C ASN A 205 47.62 -9.39 -22.08
N SER A 206 46.46 -9.37 -22.73
CA SER A 206 46.12 -10.33 -23.79
C SER A 206 46.93 -10.15 -25.08
N LYS A 207 47.62 -9.02 -25.23
CA LYS A 207 48.45 -8.69 -26.41
C LYS A 207 49.94 -8.94 -26.19
N ALA A 208 50.34 -9.29 -24.98
CA ALA A 208 51.72 -9.65 -24.61
C ALA A 208 51.94 -11.16 -24.76
#